data_AF-X1CVQ2-F1
#
_entry.id   AF-X1CVQ2-F1
#
_cell.length_a   1.000
_cell.length_b   1.000
_cell.length_c   1.000
_cell.angle_alpha   90.00
_cell.angle_beta   90.00
_cell.angle_gamma   90.00
#
_symmetry.space_group_name_H-M   'P 1'
#
loop_
_entity.id
_entity.type
_entity.pdbx_description
1 polymer ?
#
loop_
_entity_poly.entity_id
_entity_poly.type
_entity_poly.pdbx_seq_one_letter_code
_entity_poly.pdbx_strand_id
1 'polypeptide(L)' 'IKDKKQTRTTIPKQFVDEAGVETGDKMEWELKKKKLKGELKKNG' A
#
# COMPACT_ATOMS: atom_id res chain seq x y z
N ILE A 1 -6.21 21.65 13.38
CA ILE A 1 -5.58 21.56 12.02
C ILE A 1 -5.78 20.12 11.55
N LYS A 2 -6.66 19.87 10.56
CA LYS A 2 -6.75 18.55 9.90
C LYS A 2 -5.67 18.53 8.83
N ASP A 3 -4.50 18.00 9.17
CA ASP A 3 -3.41 17.83 8.21
C ASP A 3 -3.82 16.72 7.22
N LYS A 4 -4.30 17.13 6.04
CA LYS A 4 -4.65 16.26 4.92
C LYS A 4 -3.48 16.13 3.93
N LYS A 5 -2.24 16.10 4.41
CA LYS A 5 -1.10 15.78 3.55
C LYS A 5 -1.13 14.31 3.20
N GLN A 6 -1.80 13.98 2.10
CA GLN A 6 -1.64 12.69 1.46
C GLN A 6 -0.27 12.66 0.80
N THR A 7 0.69 11.99 1.43
CA THR A 7 2.00 11.76 0.84
C THR A 7 1.84 10.73 -0.28
N ARG A 8 2.00 11.16 -1.54
CA ARG A 8 2.04 10.27 -2.70
C ARG A 8 3.49 9.90 -2.99
N THR A 9 3.85 8.65 -2.73
CA THR A 9 5.16 8.09 -3.08
C THR A 9 5.00 7.11 -4.23
N THR A 10 5.89 7.19 -5.22
CA THR A 10 5.95 6.20 -6.30
C THR A 10 6.79 5.01 -5.84
N ILE A 11 6.25 3.80 -5.95
CA ILE A 11 6.99 2.57 -5.65
C ILE A 11 7.76 2.15 -6.92
N PRO A 12 9.05 1.79 -6.82
CA PRO A 12 9.81 1.29 -7.95
C PRO A 12 9.16 0.06 -8.59
N LYS A 13 9.15 0.02 -9.93
CA LYS A 13 8.46 -1.02 -10.72
C LYS A 13 8.90 -2.44 -10.36
N GLN A 14 10.19 -2.65 -10.09
CA GLN A 14 10.72 -3.97 -9.72
C GLN A 14 9.97 -4.57 -8.51
N PHE A 15 9.67 -3.77 -7.49
CA PHE A 15 8.94 -4.26 -6.31
C PHE A 15 7.46 -4.54 -6.59
N VAL A 16 6.87 -3.78 -7.51
CA VAL A 16 5.48 -3.99 -7.95
C VAL A 16 5.37 -5.32 -8.70
N ASP A 17 6.31 -5.57 -9.62
CA ASP A 17 6.36 -6.78 -10.44
C ASP A 17 6.65 -8.03 -9.58
N GLU A 18 7.63 -7.97 -8.65
CA GLU A 18 7.96 -9.06 -7.72
C GLU A 18 6.79 -9.41 -6.79
N ALA A 19 6.04 -8.40 -6.33
CA ALA A 19 4.85 -8.59 -5.50
C ALA A 19 3.58 -8.93 -6.32
N GLY A 20 3.69 -8.96 -7.65
CA GLY A 20 2.60 -9.19 -8.59
C GLY A 20 1.46 -8.17 -8.47
N VAL A 21 1.73 -6.94 -8.02
CA VAL A 21 0.74 -5.89 -7.76
C VAL A 21 0.25 -5.32 -9.09
N GLU A 22 -1.06 -5.28 -9.30
CA GLU A 22 -1.66 -4.76 -10.53
C GLU A 22 -2.32 -3.39 -10.34
N THR A 23 -2.61 -2.72 -11.46
CA THR A 23 -3.34 -1.45 -11.41
C THR A 23 -4.77 -1.71 -10.94
N GLY A 24 -5.14 -1.17 -9.78
CA GLY A 24 -6.45 -1.38 -9.16
C GLY A 24 -6.38 -2.19 -7.87
N ASP A 25 -5.27 -2.90 -7.61
CA ASP A 25 -5.01 -3.52 -6.32
C ASP A 25 -4.98 -2.46 -5.21
N LYS A 26 -5.55 -2.80 -4.06
CA LYS A 26 -5.60 -1.92 -2.88
C LYS A 26 -4.82 -2.54 -1.74
N MET A 27 -4.03 -1.70 -1.06
CA MET A 27 -3.32 -2.14 0.15
C MET A 27 -4.04 -1.61 1.38
N GLU A 28 -4.48 -2.53 2.23
CA GLU A 28 -5.07 -2.19 3.52
C GLU A 28 -4.00 -2.32 4.59
N TRP A 29 -3.86 -1.27 5.41
CA TRP A 29 -2.84 -1.21 6.45
C TRP A 29 -3.49 -1.30 7.82
N GLU A 30 -3.07 -2.28 8.62
CA GLU A 30 -3.47 -2.42 10.01
C GLU A 30 -2.29 -2.23 10.96
N LEU A 31 -2.47 -1.40 11.99
CA LEU A 31 -1.48 -1.25 13.05
C LEU A 31 -1.67 -2.36 14.08
N LYS A 32 -0.79 -3.36 14.09
CA LYS A 32 -0.77 -4.45 15.08
C LYS A 32 0.54 -4.45 15.85
N LYS A 33 0.47 -4.44 17.18
CA LYS A 33 1.66 -4.50 18.07
C LYS A 33 2.73 -3.45 17.74
N LYS A 34 2.31 -2.20 17.48
CA LYS A 34 3.17 -1.07 17.07
C LYS A 34 3.89 -1.26 15.71
N LYS A 35 3.50 -2.26 14.92
CA LYS A 35 3.99 -2.48 13.55
C LYS A 35 2.84 -2.29 12.55
N LEU A 36 3.13 -1.63 11.44
CA LEU A 36 2.20 -1.56 10.30
C LEU A 36 2.30 -2.86 9.52
N LYS A 37 1.18 -3.55 9.36
CA LYS A 37 1.06 -4.75 8.54
C LYS A 37 0.16 -4.39 7.35
N GLY A 38 0.67 -4.54 6.14
CA GLY A 38 -0.07 -4.30 4.91
C GLY A 38 -0.59 -5.63 4.35
N GLU A 39 -1.87 -5.70 4.02
CA GLU A 39 -2.47 -6.80 3.27
C GLU A 39 -2.85 -6.29 1.88
N LEU A 40 -2.44 -7.03 0.84
CA LEU A 40 -2.79 -6.71 -0.54
C LEU A 40 -4.15 -7.32 -0.86
N LYS A 41 -5.12 -6.47 -1.18
CA LYS A 41 -6.42 -6.87 -1.74
C LYS A 41 -6.32 -6.83 -3.25
N LYS A 42 -6.35 -8.01 -3.86
CA LYS A 42 -6.41 -8.16 -5.31
C LYS A 42 -7.74 -7.64 -5.83
N ASN A 43 -7.68 -6.88 -6.92
CA ASN A 43 -8.88 -6.58 -7.68
C ASN A 43 -9.24 -7.86 -8.46
N GLY A 44 -10.42 -8.42 -8.19
CA GLY A 44 -10.93 -9.62 -8.88
C GLY A 44 -11.45 -9.32 -10.27
#